data_AF-A0A0C9MS85-F1
#
_entry.id   AF-A0A0C9MS85-F1
#
_cell.length_a   1.000
_cell.length_b   1.000
_cell.length_c   1.000
_cell.angle_alpha   90.00
_cell.angle_beta   90.00
_cell.angle_gamma   90.00
#
_symmetry.space_group_name_H-M   'P 1'
#
loop_
_entity.id
_entity.type
_entity.pdbx_description
1 polymer ?
#
loop_
_entity_poly.entity_id
_entity_poly.type
_entity_poly.pdbx_seq_one_letter_code
_entity_poly.pdbx_strand_id
1 'polypeptide(L)'
;MVARFTSLIAAIGFIAASVNASGMIAQVVDATNFCVFLPPSDSTDRIISNTEWNANAFCMGSTPGATGAEKLPSGFITSAHYVKTDAYVQVTGQMDYSKANLVGTDEGGQMDVRAPMGSSCAGWDYYVNLIEPVSNTYCMRCCNDTVNCNRGISEKGCAHIIPGDYSGPSGGVATTNGAATTAAATTSAAAASSTASSSSSSSSAASSSAASSSAASSSSAVKPSNAAASSSASPTPSNGNVSEQSLSAASINKPVSFAVGAGILLSAALMA
;
A
#
# COMPACT_ATOMS: atom_id res chain seq x y z
N MET A 1 -34.24 30.74 -58.09
CA MET A 1 -32.89 30.73 -57.51
C MET A 1 -32.97 29.99 -56.18
N VAL A 2 -32.68 28.69 -56.16
CA VAL A 2 -32.85 27.82 -54.97
C VAL A 2 -31.50 27.76 -54.26
N ALA A 3 -31.39 28.40 -53.10
CA ALA A 3 -30.18 28.40 -52.29
C ALA A 3 -30.02 27.03 -51.60
N ARG A 4 -28.94 26.32 -51.93
CA ARG A 4 -28.53 25.09 -51.25
C ARG A 4 -27.71 25.44 -50.02
N PHE A 5 -28.25 25.16 -48.84
CA PHE A 5 -27.51 25.20 -47.58
C PHE A 5 -26.81 23.86 -47.36
N THR A 6 -25.52 23.80 -47.65
CA THR A 6 -24.63 22.71 -47.22
C THR A 6 -24.29 22.90 -45.74
N SER A 7 -24.87 22.06 -44.88
CA SER A 7 -24.50 21.99 -43.46
C SER A 7 -23.11 21.38 -43.31
N LEU A 8 -22.18 22.15 -42.75
CA LEU A 8 -20.87 21.68 -42.31
C LEU A 8 -21.05 21.01 -40.93
N ILE A 9 -20.96 19.68 -40.87
CA ILE A 9 -20.93 18.95 -39.60
C ILE A 9 -19.51 19.07 -39.04
N ALA A 10 -19.32 19.93 -38.03
CA ALA A 10 -18.09 20.01 -37.26
C ALA A 10 -18.06 18.82 -36.28
N ALA A 11 -17.27 17.80 -36.58
CA ALA A 11 -16.98 16.71 -35.66
C ALA A 11 -16.05 17.22 -34.55
N ILE A 12 -16.61 17.49 -33.37
CA ILE A 12 -15.83 17.77 -32.17
C ILE A 12 -15.29 16.44 -31.66
N GLY A 13 -14.02 16.15 -31.94
CA GLY A 13 -13.32 15.00 -31.37
C GLY A 13 -13.14 15.20 -29.86
N PHE A 14 -13.80 14.38 -29.06
CA PHE A 14 -13.47 14.22 -27.65
C PHE A 14 -12.10 13.55 -27.54
N ILE A 15 -11.07 14.35 -27.29
CA ILE A 15 -9.76 13.82 -26.89
C ILE A 15 -9.93 13.36 -25.44
N ALA A 16 -10.16 12.07 -25.25
CA ALA A 16 -10.01 11.46 -23.93
C ALA A 16 -8.53 11.55 -23.56
N ALA A 17 -8.19 12.46 -22.65
CA ALA A 17 -6.89 12.45 -22.01
C ALA A 17 -6.80 11.14 -21.21
N SER A 18 -6.09 10.16 -21.76
CA SER A 18 -5.63 9.01 -20.99
C SER A 18 -4.65 9.56 -19.95
N VAL A 19 -5.16 9.85 -18.75
CA VAL A 19 -4.29 9.96 -17.58
C VAL A 19 -3.57 8.63 -17.49
N ASN A 20 -2.27 8.65 -17.78
CA ASN A 20 -1.45 7.46 -17.66
C ASN A 20 -1.30 7.27 -16.14
N ALA A 21 -2.23 6.52 -15.54
CA ALA A 21 -2.26 6.15 -14.13
C ALA A 21 -1.13 5.16 -13.79
N SER A 22 0.06 5.41 -14.32
CA SER A 22 1.26 4.63 -14.07
C SER A 22 1.50 4.65 -12.56
N GLY A 23 1.30 3.49 -11.93
CA GLY A 23 1.58 3.29 -10.52
C GLY A 23 0.44 3.60 -9.56
N MET A 24 -0.79 3.88 -10.01
CA MET A 24 -1.87 4.24 -9.07
C MET A 24 -2.79 3.07 -8.68
N ILE A 25 -2.58 1.88 -9.25
CA ILE A 25 -3.42 0.71 -8.98
C ILE A 25 -2.59 -0.34 -8.24
N ALA A 26 -2.95 -0.63 -7.00
CA ALA A 26 -2.43 -1.75 -6.24
C ALA A 26 -3.29 -3.01 -6.45
N GLN A 27 -2.74 -4.18 -6.12
CA GLN A 27 -3.49 -5.43 -6.07
C GLN A 27 -2.94 -6.30 -4.95
N VAL A 28 -3.81 -7.03 -4.26
CA VAL A 28 -3.42 -8.07 -3.29
C VAL A 28 -4.04 -9.39 -3.75
N VAL A 29 -3.19 -10.33 -4.17
CA VAL A 29 -3.62 -11.66 -4.65
C VAL A 29 -3.38 -12.71 -3.57
N ASP A 30 -2.16 -12.77 -3.03
CA ASP A 30 -1.74 -13.69 -1.96
C ASP A 30 -0.46 -13.16 -1.27
N ALA A 31 0.15 -13.96 -0.38
CA ALA A 31 1.34 -13.59 0.40
C ALA A 31 2.63 -13.37 -0.44
N THR A 32 2.63 -13.78 -1.70
CA THR A 32 3.78 -13.64 -2.62
C THR A 32 3.50 -12.74 -3.81
N ASN A 33 2.24 -12.38 -4.02
CA ASN A 33 1.74 -11.63 -5.16
C ASN A 33 0.87 -10.47 -4.66
N PHE A 34 1.50 -9.35 -4.31
CA PHE A 34 0.79 -8.17 -3.81
C PHE A 34 1.57 -6.88 -4.04
N CYS A 35 0.87 -5.76 -3.87
CA CYS A 35 1.43 -4.43 -3.94
C CYS A 35 1.28 -3.68 -2.62
N VAL A 36 2.18 -2.74 -2.39
CA VAL A 36 2.08 -1.69 -1.37
C VAL A 36 2.29 -0.34 -2.05
N PHE A 37 1.85 0.75 -1.43
CA PHE A 37 2.21 2.09 -1.86
C PHE A 37 3.49 2.52 -1.15
N LEU A 38 4.39 3.17 -1.89
CA LEU A 38 5.62 3.74 -1.36
C LEU A 38 5.85 5.12 -2.00
N PRO A 39 6.71 5.96 -1.40
CA PRO A 39 7.16 7.20 -2.03
C PRO A 39 7.72 6.90 -3.43
N PRO A 40 7.59 7.79 -4.43
CA PRO A 40 8.18 7.58 -5.75
C PRO A 40 9.68 7.26 -5.69
N SER A 41 10.16 6.44 -6.62
CA SER A 41 11.57 6.00 -6.68
C SER A 41 12.56 7.15 -6.86
N ASP A 42 12.13 8.29 -7.41
CA ASP A 42 12.92 9.50 -7.66
C ASP A 42 12.83 10.56 -6.56
N SER A 43 12.12 10.28 -5.46
CA SER A 43 12.02 11.21 -4.33
C SER A 43 13.33 11.32 -3.54
N THR A 44 13.82 12.54 -3.32
CA THR A 44 15.06 12.83 -2.59
C THR A 44 15.01 12.35 -1.14
N ASP A 45 13.87 12.56 -0.46
CA ASP A 45 13.58 12.06 0.88
C ASP A 45 12.32 11.20 0.82
N ARG A 46 12.46 9.91 1.13
CA ARG A 46 11.37 8.92 1.08
C ARG A 46 10.68 8.78 2.45
N ILE A 47 10.32 9.92 3.05
CA ILE A 47 9.47 9.99 4.25
C ILE A 47 8.03 9.70 3.81
N ILE A 48 7.38 8.75 4.47
CA ILE A 48 6.06 8.24 4.12
C ILE A 48 5.02 9.35 4.23
N SER A 49 4.92 10.03 5.38
CA SER A 49 3.88 11.05 5.60
C SER A 49 4.01 12.25 4.65
N ASN A 50 5.22 12.57 4.18
CA ASN A 50 5.45 13.65 3.23
C ASN A 50 5.03 13.31 1.79
N THR A 51 4.86 12.02 1.48
CA THR A 51 4.65 11.53 0.12
C THR A 51 3.34 10.79 -0.07
N GLU A 52 2.43 10.85 0.92
CA GLU A 52 1.09 10.24 0.82
C GLU A 52 0.32 10.71 -0.43
N TRP A 53 0.51 11.96 -0.85
CA TRP A 53 -0.20 12.55 -2.01
C TRP A 53 0.33 12.13 -3.37
N ASN A 54 1.55 11.61 -3.44
CA ASN A 54 2.23 11.26 -4.68
C ASN A 54 2.84 9.86 -4.64
N ALA A 55 2.41 9.00 -3.72
CA ALA A 55 2.89 7.62 -3.63
C ALA A 55 2.53 6.79 -4.88
N ASN A 56 3.36 5.81 -5.17
CA ASN A 56 3.16 4.85 -6.26
C ASN A 56 3.00 3.44 -5.70
N ALA A 57 2.26 2.59 -6.40
CA ALA A 57 2.13 1.17 -6.14
C ALA A 57 3.40 0.45 -6.57
N PHE A 58 3.97 -0.34 -5.67
CA PHE A 58 5.10 -1.22 -5.88
C PHE A 58 4.67 -2.65 -5.60
N CYS A 59 4.85 -3.54 -6.57
CA CYS A 59 4.37 -4.91 -6.50
C CYS A 59 5.50 -5.92 -6.49
N MET A 60 5.27 -7.03 -5.79
CA MET A 60 6.03 -8.27 -5.94
C MET A 60 5.18 -9.36 -6.56
N GLY A 61 5.85 -10.32 -7.20
CA GLY A 61 5.17 -11.45 -7.84
C GLY A 61 4.34 -11.05 -9.07
N SER A 62 3.21 -11.72 -9.27
CA SER A 62 2.28 -11.53 -10.37
C SER A 62 1.01 -10.80 -9.91
N THR A 63 0.89 -9.53 -10.28
CA THR A 63 -0.24 -8.65 -9.93
C THR A 63 -0.84 -8.03 -11.20
N PRO A 64 -1.58 -8.81 -12.03
CA PRO A 64 -2.03 -8.36 -13.36
C PRO A 64 -3.03 -7.20 -13.33
N GLY A 65 -3.72 -6.97 -12.21
CA GLY A 65 -4.63 -5.85 -12.01
C GLY A 65 -3.91 -4.53 -11.67
N ALA A 66 -2.67 -4.61 -11.18
CA ALA A 66 -1.85 -3.46 -10.80
C ALA A 66 -1.13 -2.86 -12.03
N THR A 67 -1.90 -2.33 -12.97
CA THR A 67 -1.35 -1.83 -14.24
C THR A 67 -0.46 -0.61 -14.00
N GLY A 68 0.75 -0.64 -14.55
CA GLY A 68 1.72 0.46 -14.42
C GLY A 68 2.40 0.56 -13.05
N ALA A 69 2.16 -0.39 -12.14
CA ALA A 69 2.86 -0.45 -10.85
C ALA A 69 4.36 -0.72 -11.02
N GLU A 70 5.15 -0.14 -10.13
CA GLU A 70 6.58 -0.34 -10.07
C GLU A 70 6.91 -1.70 -9.44
N LYS A 71 8.16 -2.14 -9.59
CA LYS A 71 8.61 -3.39 -8.97
C LYS A 71 9.11 -3.11 -7.56
N LEU A 72 8.60 -3.86 -6.59
CA LEU A 72 9.08 -3.80 -5.21
C LEU A 72 10.56 -4.25 -5.12
N PRO A 73 11.42 -3.51 -4.41
CA PRO A 73 12.81 -3.89 -4.24
C PRO A 73 12.98 -5.27 -3.61
N SER A 74 13.96 -6.04 -4.08
CA SER A 74 14.23 -7.37 -3.54
C SER A 74 14.68 -7.27 -2.08
N GLY A 75 14.13 -8.15 -1.24
CA GLY A 75 14.40 -8.19 0.20
C GLY A 75 13.65 -7.12 1.00
N PHE A 76 12.84 -6.26 0.36
CA PHE A 76 12.01 -5.29 1.09
C PHE A 76 10.97 -5.98 1.98
N ILE A 77 10.31 -7.03 1.50
CA ILE A 77 9.40 -7.84 2.30
C ILE A 77 10.18 -8.98 2.93
N THR A 78 10.18 -9.05 4.26
CA THR A 78 10.89 -10.09 5.02
C THR A 78 9.93 -11.14 5.59
N SER A 79 8.66 -10.79 5.76
CA SER A 79 7.56 -11.72 6.03
C SER A 79 6.25 -11.17 5.49
N ALA A 80 5.34 -12.06 5.09
CA ALA A 80 4.02 -11.71 4.58
C ALA A 80 2.98 -12.74 5.03
N HIS A 81 1.92 -12.24 5.64
CA HIS A 81 0.80 -13.03 6.15
C HIS A 81 -0.47 -12.58 5.45
N TYR A 82 -1.00 -13.46 4.61
CA TYR A 82 -2.18 -13.16 3.79
C TYR A 82 -3.45 -13.70 4.43
N VAL A 83 -4.50 -12.87 4.41
CA VAL A 83 -5.85 -13.24 4.82
C VAL A 83 -6.85 -12.78 3.77
N LYS A 84 -7.78 -13.67 3.43
CA LYS A 84 -8.92 -13.39 2.55
C LYS A 84 -10.22 -13.71 3.25
N THR A 85 -11.17 -12.80 3.11
CA THR A 85 -12.57 -12.95 3.52
C THR A 85 -13.48 -12.46 2.40
N ASP A 86 -14.80 -12.55 2.60
CA ASP A 86 -15.78 -11.96 1.68
C ASP A 86 -15.77 -10.43 1.71
N ALA A 87 -15.29 -9.83 2.81
CA ALA A 87 -15.32 -8.38 3.02
C ALA A 87 -14.01 -7.68 2.64
N TYR A 88 -12.89 -8.40 2.70
CA TYR A 88 -11.56 -7.85 2.41
C TYR A 88 -10.52 -8.91 2.06
N VAL A 89 -9.45 -8.46 1.41
CA VAL A 89 -8.15 -9.13 1.35
C VAL A 89 -7.12 -8.27 2.04
N GLN A 90 -6.18 -8.88 2.73
CA GLN A 90 -5.07 -8.16 3.34
C GLN A 90 -3.77 -8.94 3.31
N VAL A 91 -2.69 -8.20 3.46
CA VAL A 91 -1.37 -8.72 3.81
C VAL A 91 -0.79 -7.84 4.91
N THR A 92 -0.26 -8.49 5.95
CA THR A 92 0.47 -7.86 7.06
C THR A 92 1.83 -8.54 7.20
N GLY A 93 2.82 -7.83 7.73
CA GLY A 93 4.13 -8.45 7.94
C GLY A 93 5.25 -7.47 8.25
N GLN A 94 6.45 -8.00 8.18
CA GLN A 94 7.70 -7.28 8.37
C GLN A 94 8.36 -6.93 7.03
N MET A 95 9.07 -5.81 7.06
CA MET A 95 9.86 -5.29 5.95
C MET A 95 11.29 -4.94 6.38
N ASP A 96 12.15 -4.70 5.39
CA ASP A 96 13.45 -4.03 5.52
C ASP A 96 13.37 -2.67 4.82
N TYR A 97 13.16 -1.62 5.60
CA TYR A 97 12.97 -0.26 5.11
C TYR A 97 14.18 0.24 4.27
N SER A 98 15.38 -0.30 4.53
CA SER A 98 16.61 0.12 3.83
C SER A 98 16.59 -0.27 2.35
N LYS A 99 15.87 -1.35 1.99
CA LYS A 99 15.77 -1.82 0.59
C LYS A 99 15.00 -0.88 -0.31
N ALA A 100 14.14 -0.06 0.28
CA ALA A 100 13.43 1.00 -0.41
C ALA A 100 13.96 2.38 -0.03
N ASN A 101 15.18 2.50 0.53
CA ASN A 101 15.77 3.81 0.84
C ASN A 101 14.85 4.71 1.69
N LEU A 102 14.05 4.09 2.56
CA LEU A 102 13.16 4.79 3.48
C LEU A 102 13.94 5.26 4.71
N VAL A 103 13.39 6.22 5.45
CA VAL A 103 14.01 6.78 6.64
C VAL A 103 13.64 5.91 7.85
N GLY A 104 14.60 5.25 8.49
CA GLY A 104 14.32 4.33 9.61
C GLY A 104 13.78 4.98 10.88
N THR A 105 13.88 6.30 11.03
CA THR A 105 13.28 7.06 12.15
C THR A 105 11.88 7.58 11.81
N ASP A 106 11.36 7.29 10.63
CA ASP A 106 10.02 7.66 10.21
C ASP A 106 8.98 6.76 10.90
N GLU A 107 8.03 7.38 11.59
CA GLU A 107 6.92 6.67 12.23
C GLU A 107 5.93 6.09 11.21
N GLY A 108 5.97 6.59 9.97
CA GLY A 108 5.20 6.06 8.86
C GLY A 108 4.07 6.98 8.41
N GLY A 109 3.11 6.39 7.70
CA GLY A 109 1.96 7.09 7.17
C GLY A 109 0.92 6.14 6.59
N GLN A 110 -0.24 6.69 6.24
CA GLN A 110 -1.36 5.95 5.67
C GLN A 110 -1.65 6.45 4.27
N MET A 111 -1.64 5.53 3.32
CA MET A 111 -2.10 5.76 1.95
C MET A 111 -3.47 5.09 1.78
N ASP A 112 -4.38 5.82 1.16
CA ASP A 112 -5.75 5.37 0.88
C ASP A 112 -6.29 6.07 -0.37
N VAL A 113 -7.53 5.79 -0.76
CA VAL A 113 -8.15 6.35 -1.99
C VAL A 113 -8.27 7.90 -2.03
N ARG A 114 -7.97 8.63 -0.94
CA ARG A 114 -7.87 10.11 -0.93
C ARG A 114 -6.45 10.59 -1.23
N ALA A 115 -5.44 9.84 -0.78
CA ALA A 115 -4.04 10.20 -0.91
C ALA A 115 -3.21 8.92 -1.16
N PRO A 116 -2.74 8.68 -2.40
CA PRO A 116 -2.74 9.60 -3.53
C PRO A 116 -4.08 9.68 -4.27
N MET A 117 -4.39 10.84 -4.87
CA MET A 117 -5.64 11.00 -5.62
C MET A 117 -5.67 10.12 -6.88
N GLY A 118 -6.76 9.38 -7.06
CA GLY A 118 -6.91 8.45 -8.19
C GLY A 118 -6.27 7.08 -7.96
N SER A 119 -5.73 6.84 -6.77
CA SER A 119 -5.26 5.52 -6.36
C SER A 119 -6.43 4.55 -6.12
N SER A 120 -6.18 3.26 -6.33
CA SER A 120 -7.19 2.22 -6.14
C SER A 120 -6.56 0.86 -5.83
N CYS A 121 -7.39 -0.08 -5.38
CA CYS A 121 -7.03 -1.49 -5.32
C CYS A 121 -7.88 -2.31 -6.28
N ALA A 122 -7.24 -3.09 -7.15
CA ALA A 122 -7.90 -3.83 -8.20
C ALA A 122 -8.95 -4.81 -7.63
N GLY A 123 -10.22 -4.59 -8.00
CA GLY A 123 -11.36 -5.39 -7.58
C GLY A 123 -12.02 -4.98 -6.26
N TRP A 124 -11.62 -3.84 -5.67
CA TRP A 124 -12.13 -3.34 -4.39
C TRP A 124 -12.41 -1.84 -4.43
N ASP A 125 -13.41 -1.38 -3.67
CA ASP A 125 -13.81 0.04 -3.65
C ASP A 125 -12.85 0.91 -2.83
N TYR A 126 -12.22 0.34 -1.80
CA TYR A 126 -11.31 1.04 -0.88
C TYR A 126 -10.05 0.23 -0.64
N TYR A 127 -9.03 0.93 -0.16
CA TYR A 127 -7.87 0.32 0.46
C TYR A 127 -7.33 1.21 1.58
N VAL A 128 -6.55 0.58 2.45
CA VAL A 128 -5.63 1.26 3.38
C VAL A 128 -4.30 0.54 3.33
N ASN A 129 -3.24 1.31 3.18
CA ASN A 129 -1.87 0.85 3.25
C ASN A 129 -1.13 1.68 4.28
N LEU A 130 -0.44 1.04 5.22
CA LEU A 130 0.48 1.73 6.12
C LEU A 130 1.87 1.11 6.00
N ILE A 131 2.87 1.98 6.05
CA ILE A 131 4.29 1.67 6.02
C ILE A 131 4.91 2.35 7.23
N GLU A 132 5.52 1.57 8.13
CA GLU A 132 6.07 2.06 9.40
C GLU A 132 7.56 1.67 9.50
N PRO A 133 8.47 2.49 8.94
CA PRO A 133 9.91 2.18 8.95
C PRO A 133 10.49 1.97 10.35
N VAL A 134 10.06 2.75 11.35
CA VAL A 134 10.55 2.67 12.73
C VAL A 134 10.37 1.29 13.37
N SER A 135 9.27 0.61 13.05
CA SER A 135 8.93 -0.73 13.56
C SER A 135 9.21 -1.85 12.56
N ASN A 136 9.68 -1.52 11.36
CA ASN A 136 9.84 -2.45 10.23
C ASN A 136 8.54 -3.20 9.88
N THR A 137 7.38 -2.60 10.14
CA THR A 137 6.05 -3.20 9.91
C THR A 137 5.37 -2.57 8.70
N TYR A 138 4.60 -3.37 7.97
CA TYR A 138 3.72 -2.87 6.92
C TYR A 138 2.39 -3.63 6.91
N CYS A 139 1.38 -3.00 6.33
CA CYS A 139 0.08 -3.61 6.14
C CYS A 139 -0.66 -3.02 4.95
N MET A 140 -1.37 -3.86 4.22
CA MET A 140 -2.21 -3.49 3.09
C MET A 140 -3.52 -4.25 3.19
N ARG A 141 -4.65 -3.56 3.12
CA ARG A 141 -5.97 -4.17 3.04
C ARG A 141 -6.78 -3.49 1.93
N CYS A 142 -7.44 -4.30 1.11
CA CYS A 142 -8.45 -3.87 0.16
C CYS A 142 -9.82 -4.39 0.60
N CYS A 143 -10.84 -3.54 0.54
CA CYS A 143 -12.17 -3.86 1.04
C CYS A 143 -13.25 -3.01 0.34
N ASN A 144 -14.54 -3.28 0.61
CA ASN A 144 -15.65 -2.57 -0.03
C ASN A 144 -16.40 -1.60 0.90
N ASP A 145 -15.88 -1.35 2.10
CA ASP A 145 -16.51 -0.47 3.07
C ASP A 145 -15.49 0.25 3.96
N THR A 146 -15.90 1.39 4.51
CA THR A 146 -15.04 2.24 5.33
C THR A 146 -14.81 1.72 6.74
N VAL A 147 -15.48 0.63 7.16
CA VAL A 147 -15.27 0.02 8.49
C VAL A 147 -14.08 -0.93 8.43
N ASN A 148 -14.02 -1.78 7.39
CA ASN A 148 -12.90 -2.68 7.16
C ASN A 148 -11.65 -1.93 6.66
N CYS A 149 -11.83 -0.85 5.89
CA CYS A 149 -10.77 0.09 5.52
C CYS A 149 -10.98 1.40 6.27
N ASN A 150 -10.69 1.38 7.57
CA ASN A 150 -10.86 2.55 8.43
C ASN A 150 -9.78 3.60 8.14
N ARG A 151 -10.23 4.85 7.96
CA ARG A 151 -9.43 5.99 7.51
C ARG A 151 -9.53 7.10 8.55
N GLY A 152 -8.46 7.88 8.71
CA GLY A 152 -8.44 9.03 9.63
C GLY A 152 -8.00 8.72 11.07
N ILE A 153 -7.45 7.52 11.29
CA ILE A 153 -6.77 7.13 12.54
C ILE A 153 -5.34 6.66 12.27
N SER A 154 -4.70 7.23 11.25
CA SER A 154 -3.40 6.82 10.71
C SER A 154 -2.29 6.73 11.76
N GLU A 155 -2.31 7.62 12.75
CA GLU A 155 -1.34 7.67 13.87
C GLU A 155 -1.42 6.46 14.81
N LYS A 156 -2.46 5.63 14.71
CA LYS A 156 -2.58 4.39 15.51
C LYS A 156 -1.75 3.24 14.96
N GLY A 157 -1.35 3.33 13.70
CA GLY A 157 -0.46 2.39 13.07
C GLY A 157 -1.10 1.08 12.60
N CYS A 158 -0.26 0.24 12.00
CA CYS A 158 -0.65 -0.94 11.24
C CYS A 158 -1.50 -1.92 12.07
N ALA A 159 -0.96 -2.38 13.20
CA ALA A 159 -1.61 -3.41 14.00
C ALA A 159 -2.99 -3.00 14.55
N HIS A 160 -3.23 -1.68 14.67
CA HIS A 160 -4.51 -1.16 15.12
C HIS A 160 -5.53 -1.04 13.97
N ILE A 161 -5.10 -0.56 12.80
CA ILE A 161 -5.99 -0.30 11.64
C ILE A 161 -6.28 -1.59 10.88
N ILE A 162 -5.26 -2.44 10.73
CA ILE A 162 -5.34 -3.74 10.07
C ILE A 162 -4.86 -4.80 11.07
N PRO A 163 -5.72 -5.29 11.97
CA PRO A 163 -5.35 -6.41 12.81
C PRO A 163 -4.91 -7.62 11.97
N GLY A 164 -3.83 -8.28 12.38
CA GLY A 164 -3.22 -9.37 11.63
C GLY A 164 -1.96 -9.91 12.29
N ASP A 165 -1.26 -10.80 11.59
CA ASP A 165 0.04 -11.34 12.00
C ASP A 165 1.17 -10.44 11.45
N TYR A 166 2.06 -10.02 12.34
CA TYR A 166 3.24 -9.20 12.04
C TYR A 166 4.55 -9.90 12.47
N SER A 167 4.48 -11.20 12.76
CA SER A 167 5.65 -11.99 13.12
C SER A 167 6.57 -12.20 11.92
N GLY A 168 7.87 -12.24 12.16
CA GLY A 168 8.87 -12.50 11.13
C GLY A 168 10.18 -11.77 11.38
N PRO A 169 11.17 -11.93 10.49
CA PRO A 169 12.43 -11.21 10.60
C PRO A 169 12.19 -9.70 10.43
N SER A 170 12.41 -8.89 11.46
CA SER A 170 12.41 -7.42 11.32
C SER A 170 13.67 -7.00 10.56
N GLY A 171 13.54 -6.27 9.45
CA GLY A 171 14.65 -5.90 8.57
C GLY A 171 15.66 -4.89 9.12
N GLY A 172 15.55 -4.52 10.40
CA GLY A 172 16.57 -3.75 11.09
C GLY A 172 17.80 -4.62 11.39
N VAL A 173 18.99 -4.08 11.14
CA VAL A 173 20.26 -4.64 11.63
C VAL A 173 20.08 -4.96 13.12
N ALA A 174 19.97 -6.25 13.43
CA ALA A 174 20.10 -6.73 14.79
C ALA A 174 21.50 -6.36 15.24
N THR A 175 21.64 -5.32 16.06
CA THR A 175 22.82 -5.18 16.91
C THR A 175 22.80 -6.38 17.85
N THR A 176 23.57 -7.39 17.48
CA THR A 176 23.79 -8.61 18.21
C THR A 176 24.55 -8.30 19.50
N ASN A 177 23.82 -8.00 20.57
CA ASN A 177 24.29 -8.36 21.90
C ASN A 177 23.55 -9.63 22.32
N GLY A 178 24.24 -10.75 22.12
CA GLY A 178 23.74 -12.07 22.46
C GLY A 178 23.43 -12.20 23.95
N ALA A 179 22.26 -12.74 24.23
CA ALA A 179 22.02 -13.60 25.38
C ALA A 179 20.86 -14.53 25.01
N ALA A 180 21.21 -15.64 24.37
CA ALA A 180 20.34 -16.80 24.32
C ALA A 180 20.11 -17.27 25.77
N THR A 181 18.87 -17.18 26.25
CA THR A 181 18.43 -17.97 27.40
C THR A 181 17.20 -18.74 26.99
N THR A 182 17.39 -20.05 26.89
CA THR A 182 16.38 -21.09 26.73
C THR A 182 15.40 -21.06 27.91
N ALA A 183 14.10 -20.90 27.64
CA ALA A 183 13.01 -21.36 28.50
C ALA A 183 11.75 -21.49 27.63
N ALA A 184 11.44 -22.69 27.12
CA ALA A 184 10.68 -23.73 27.80
C ALA A 184 9.23 -23.31 28.09
N ALA A 185 8.32 -23.93 27.32
CA ALA A 185 6.88 -23.84 27.44
C ALA A 185 6.38 -24.27 28.82
N THR A 186 5.33 -23.62 29.31
CA THR A 186 4.38 -24.25 30.25
C THR A 186 2.97 -23.81 29.91
N THR A 187 2.19 -24.82 29.54
CA THR A 187 0.75 -24.82 29.32
C THR A 187 0.01 -24.56 30.62
N SER A 188 -1.01 -23.71 30.62
CA SER A 188 -2.18 -23.82 31.50
C SER A 188 -3.32 -22.96 30.96
N ALA A 189 -4.40 -23.62 30.58
CA ALA A 189 -5.70 -23.02 30.30
C ALA A 189 -6.55 -23.01 31.58
N ALA A 190 -7.35 -21.96 31.80
CA ALA A 190 -8.82 -22.05 31.93
C ALA A 190 -9.44 -20.78 32.57
N ALA A 191 -10.46 -20.28 31.85
CA ALA A 191 -11.78 -19.83 32.33
C ALA A 191 -11.95 -18.55 33.17
N ALA A 192 -12.46 -17.52 32.47
CA ALA A 192 -13.75 -16.83 32.67
C ALA A 192 -14.15 -16.28 34.05
N SER A 193 -14.47 -14.97 34.11
CA SER A 193 -15.86 -14.48 34.24
C SER A 193 -15.95 -12.94 34.28
N SER A 194 -17.00 -12.44 33.65
CA SER A 194 -17.49 -11.07 33.57
C SER A 194 -18.19 -10.60 34.86
N THR A 195 -18.09 -9.33 35.25
CA THR A 195 -19.25 -8.46 35.61
C THR A 195 -18.84 -6.98 35.64
N ALA A 196 -19.78 -6.12 35.24
CA ALA A 196 -19.68 -4.67 35.06
C ALA A 196 -19.81 -3.84 36.37
N SER A 197 -19.46 -2.55 36.26
CA SER A 197 -20.14 -1.34 36.81
C SER A 197 -19.11 -0.21 37.01
N SER A 198 -19.04 0.80 36.13
CA SER A 198 -19.81 2.06 36.07
C SER A 198 -19.39 3.18 37.06
N SER A 199 -18.93 4.29 36.44
CA SER A 199 -19.13 5.73 36.75
C SER A 199 -18.48 6.41 37.97
N SER A 200 -17.65 7.45 37.71
CA SER A 200 -17.89 8.89 38.03
C SER A 200 -16.57 9.70 37.90
N SER A 201 -16.45 10.60 36.91
CA SER A 201 -16.36 12.08 37.03
C SER A 201 -15.31 12.61 38.03
N SER A 202 -14.38 13.54 37.73
CA SER A 202 -14.62 14.90 37.20
C SER A 202 -13.26 15.63 36.93
N SER A 203 -13.21 16.46 35.87
CA SER A 203 -12.64 17.84 35.75
C SER A 203 -11.31 18.21 36.47
N SER A 204 -10.35 18.94 35.91
CA SER A 204 -10.44 20.26 35.25
C SER A 204 -9.04 20.72 34.76
N ALA A 205 -8.99 21.52 33.67
CA ALA A 205 -8.21 22.77 33.47
C ALA A 205 -6.69 22.81 33.76
N ALA A 206 -5.82 23.56 33.09
CA ALA A 206 -5.85 24.49 31.96
C ALA A 206 -4.37 24.79 31.59
N SER A 207 -4.14 25.00 30.29
CA SER A 207 -3.38 26.09 29.65
C SER A 207 -2.16 26.73 30.35
N SER A 208 -1.01 26.81 29.66
CA SER A 208 -0.52 28.05 29.01
C SER A 208 0.99 28.02 28.63
N SER A 209 1.25 28.31 27.34
CA SER A 209 2.26 29.23 26.75
C SER A 209 3.77 29.14 27.07
N ALA A 210 4.58 29.05 25.99
CA ALA A 210 5.66 29.97 25.56
C ALA A 210 6.42 29.29 24.39
N ALA A 211 6.49 29.79 23.15
CA ALA A 211 7.14 31.00 22.61
C ALA A 211 8.68 31.03 22.74
N SER A 212 9.31 31.50 21.64
CA SER A 212 10.73 31.84 21.39
C SER A 212 11.57 30.75 20.68
N SER A 213 11.87 30.79 19.38
CA SER A 213 12.59 31.77 18.52
C SER A 213 14.11 31.53 18.41
N SER A 214 14.54 31.32 17.15
CA SER A 214 15.81 31.72 16.51
C SER A 214 17.14 31.14 17.01
N ALA A 215 17.88 30.50 16.09
CA ALA A 215 19.19 31.00 15.66
C ALA A 215 19.67 30.27 14.39
N ALA A 216 20.09 31.08 13.41
CA ALA A 216 20.83 30.69 12.22
C ALA A 216 22.31 30.45 12.54
N SER A 217 22.99 29.63 11.72
CA SER A 217 24.42 29.70 11.33
C SER A 217 24.70 28.51 10.39
N SER A 218 24.71 28.67 9.06
CA SER A 218 25.82 29.08 8.19
C SER A 218 27.03 28.12 8.12
N SER A 219 27.20 27.55 6.91
CA SER A 219 28.47 27.30 6.20
C SER A 219 29.32 26.07 6.58
N SER A 220 29.49 25.14 5.64
CA SER A 220 30.74 25.02 4.86
C SER A 220 30.67 23.93 3.80
N ALA A 221 31.14 24.29 2.61
CA ALA A 221 31.36 23.42 1.47
C ALA A 221 32.62 22.57 1.66
N VAL A 222 32.57 21.29 1.29
CA VAL A 222 33.75 20.55 0.83
C VAL A 222 33.35 19.46 -0.18
N LYS A 223 33.95 19.52 -1.37
CA LYS A 223 34.04 18.49 -2.42
C LYS A 223 35.54 18.22 -2.60
N PRO A 224 36.03 16.95 -2.68
CA PRO A 224 36.26 16.24 -3.96
C PRO A 224 35.92 14.73 -3.91
N SER A 225 35.30 14.15 -4.94
CA SER A 225 35.87 13.47 -6.12
C SER A 225 36.60 12.12 -5.88
N ASN A 226 35.89 11.05 -6.26
CA ASN A 226 36.28 9.87 -7.08
C ASN A 226 37.25 8.74 -6.60
N ALA A 227 36.69 7.52 -6.72
CA ALA A 227 37.18 6.32 -7.43
C ALA A 227 37.82 5.15 -6.64
N ALA A 228 37.10 4.01 -6.62
CA ALA A 228 37.56 2.62 -6.85
C ALA A 228 36.30 1.70 -6.86
N ALA A 229 35.87 1.12 -7.98
CA ALA A 229 36.33 -0.14 -8.62
C ALA A 229 35.91 -1.43 -7.87
N SER A 230 34.88 -2.08 -8.45
CA SER A 230 34.57 -3.52 -8.60
C SER A 230 34.80 -4.52 -7.46
N SER A 231 33.78 -5.34 -7.16
CA SER A 231 33.80 -6.81 -7.37
C SER A 231 32.45 -7.48 -7.05
N SER A 232 32.13 -8.46 -7.88
CA SER A 232 30.94 -9.31 -7.91
C SER A 232 30.85 -10.27 -6.73
N ALA A 233 29.66 -10.50 -6.18
CA ALA A 233 29.27 -11.79 -5.61
C ALA A 233 27.75 -11.88 -5.51
N SER A 234 27.19 -12.89 -6.19
CA SER A 234 25.79 -13.31 -6.09
C SER A 234 25.58 -14.09 -4.79
N PRO A 235 24.42 -13.95 -4.15
CA PRO A 235 23.73 -15.18 -3.73
C PRO A 235 22.24 -15.17 -4.04
N THR A 236 21.79 -16.37 -4.40
CA THR A 236 20.42 -16.88 -4.53
C THR A 236 19.49 -16.50 -3.37
N PRO A 237 18.23 -16.12 -3.62
CA PRO A 237 17.27 -15.87 -2.55
C PRO A 237 16.83 -17.19 -1.90
N SER A 238 16.95 -17.24 -0.58
CA SER A 238 16.40 -18.30 0.27
C SER A 238 14.99 -17.91 0.70
N ASN A 239 14.06 -18.87 0.61
CA ASN A 239 12.64 -18.71 0.90
C ASN A 239 12.38 -18.20 2.33
N GLY A 240 11.68 -17.07 2.44
CA GLY A 240 11.12 -16.59 3.71
C GLY A 240 9.88 -17.38 4.12
N ASN A 241 9.59 -17.39 5.42
CA ASN A 241 8.39 -18.00 6.00
C ASN A 241 7.14 -17.30 5.46
N VAL A 242 6.46 -17.97 4.53
CA VAL A 242 5.14 -17.60 4.02
C VAL A 242 4.10 -18.45 4.74
N SER A 243 3.07 -17.80 5.29
CA SER A 243 1.93 -18.51 5.89
C SER A 243 0.65 -18.02 5.23
N GLU A 244 -0.07 -18.94 4.60
CA GLU A 244 -1.38 -18.68 4.01
C GLU A 244 -2.46 -19.25 4.94
N GLN A 245 -3.40 -18.42 5.38
CA GLN A 245 -4.60 -18.88 6.09
C GLN A 245 -5.83 -18.61 5.23
N SER A 246 -6.35 -19.68 4.63
CA SER A 246 -7.62 -19.68 3.91
C SER A 246 -8.69 -20.34 4.77
N LEU A 247 -9.64 -19.55 5.27
CA LEU A 247 -10.88 -20.06 5.85
C LEU A 247 -11.92 -20.14 4.73
N SER A 248 -12.44 -21.34 4.49
CA SER A 248 -13.42 -21.63 3.42
C SER A 248 -14.85 -21.37 3.90
N ALA A 249 -15.65 -20.62 3.12
CA ALA A 249 -17.07 -20.92 2.91
C ALA A 249 -17.72 -20.08 1.78
N ALA A 250 -18.49 -20.78 0.94
CA ALA A 250 -19.63 -20.34 0.10
C ALA A 250 -19.40 -19.40 -1.11
N SER A 251 -19.16 -20.01 -2.28
CA SER A 251 -19.35 -19.41 -3.61
C SER A 251 -20.75 -18.84 -3.83
N ILE A 252 -20.84 -17.57 -4.23
CA ILE A 252 -21.98 -17.00 -4.95
C ILE A 252 -21.46 -16.47 -6.29
N ASN A 253 -21.71 -17.25 -7.34
CA ASN A 253 -21.51 -16.84 -8.73
C ASN A 253 -22.43 -15.66 -9.05
N LYS A 254 -21.87 -14.52 -9.47
CA LYS A 254 -22.63 -13.42 -10.08
C LYS A 254 -22.31 -13.39 -11.58
N PRO A 255 -23.31 -13.50 -12.48
CA PRO A 255 -23.07 -13.50 -13.92
C PRO A 255 -22.71 -12.10 -14.43
N VAL A 256 -21.68 -12.04 -15.27
CA VAL A 256 -21.28 -10.86 -16.04
C VAL A 256 -22.16 -10.79 -17.29
N SER A 257 -23.00 -9.77 -17.38
CA SER A 257 -23.78 -9.47 -18.58
C SER A 257 -22.89 -8.80 -19.63
N PHE A 258 -22.54 -9.54 -20.69
CA PHE A 258 -22.03 -8.96 -21.93
C PHE A 258 -23.22 -8.65 -22.86
N ALA A 259 -23.56 -7.37 -23.01
CA ALA A 259 -24.44 -6.90 -24.06
C ALA A 259 -23.58 -6.45 -25.26
N VAL A 260 -23.47 -7.30 -26.28
CA VAL A 260 -22.97 -6.91 -27.61
C VAL A 260 -24.20 -6.79 -28.51
N GLY A 261 -24.52 -5.57 -28.92
CA GLY A 261 -25.67 -5.24 -29.76
C GLY A 261 -25.26 -4.54 -31.06
N ALA A 262 -25.89 -4.99 -32.15
CA ALA A 262 -25.95 -4.43 -33.51
C ALA A 262 -24.64 -4.50 -34.33
N GLY A 263 -24.53 -5.25 -35.44
CA GLY A 263 -25.55 -5.71 -36.38
C GLY A 263 -25.81 -4.64 -37.45
N ILE A 264 -24.92 -4.51 -38.44
CA ILE A 264 -25.20 -3.83 -39.72
C ILE A 264 -24.64 -4.70 -40.84
N LEU A 265 -25.56 -5.31 -41.58
CA LEU A 265 -25.35 -6.02 -42.83
C LEU A 265 -25.91 -5.17 -43.98
N LEU A 266 -25.30 -5.37 -45.15
CA LEU A 266 -25.76 -5.05 -46.51
C LEU A 266 -25.66 -3.60 -47.03
N SER A 267 -24.77 -3.43 -48.01
CA SER A 267 -25.13 -2.82 -49.30
C SER A 267 -24.22 -3.37 -50.40
N ALA A 268 -24.77 -4.22 -51.25
CA ALA A 268 -24.21 -4.55 -52.56
C ALA A 268 -24.72 -3.49 -53.55
N ALA A 269 -23.81 -2.80 -54.24
CA ALA A 269 -24.13 -1.96 -55.38
C ALA A 269 -23.52 -2.59 -56.64
N LEU A 270 -24.42 -2.96 -57.54
CA LEU A 270 -24.20 -3.54 -58.86
C LEU A 270 -23.68 -2.44 -59.81
N MET A 271 -22.59 -2.70 -60.53
CA MET A 271 -22.13 -1.87 -61.64
C MET A 271 -22.92 -2.21 -62.90
N ALA A 272 -23.53 -1.20 -63.50
CA ALA A 272 -23.89 -1.11 -64.91
C ALA A 272 -23.64 0.34 -65.36
#